data_AF-F0SJ27-F1
#
_entry.id   AF-F0SJ27-F1
#
_cell.length_a   1.000
_cell.length_b   1.000
_cell.length_c   1.000
_cell.angle_alpha   90.00
_cell.angle_beta   90.00
_cell.angle_gamma   90.00
#
_symmetry.space_group_name_H-M   'P 1'
#
loop_
_entity.id
_entity.type
_entity.pdbx_description
1 polymer ?
#
loop_
_entity_poly.entity_id
_entity_poly.type
_entity_poly.pdbx_seq_one_letter_code
_entity_poly.pdbx_strand_id
1 'polypeptide(L)'
;MAEHRELPGWPKKRLVREVRSHLSSYGIRPKGERWRLAWQWAHDIAISYYHTTWPRPAEIASLYILLLLCDMADNWTLGLPYRASEKMPEVVATLITDSDWHERLDPANRQRKRKAKKAV
;
A
#
# COMPACT_ATOMS: atom_id res chain seq x y z
N MET A 1 -24.07 -3.30 -11.18
CA MET A 1 -23.04 -2.25 -11.40
C MET A 1 -21.91 -2.86 -12.20
N ALA A 2 -21.51 -2.25 -13.31
CA ALA A 2 -20.44 -2.80 -14.14
C ALA A 2 -19.11 -2.89 -13.36
N GLU A 3 -18.36 -3.96 -13.61
CA GLU A 3 -17.03 -4.20 -13.04
C GLU A 3 -15.95 -3.46 -13.85
N HIS A 4 -14.80 -3.22 -13.23
CA HIS A 4 -13.65 -2.64 -13.91
C HIS A 4 -12.69 -3.75 -14.34
N ARG A 5 -12.91 -4.29 -15.54
CA ARG A 5 -12.17 -5.48 -16.06
C ARG A 5 -10.68 -5.25 -16.27
N GLU A 6 -10.25 -3.99 -16.39
CA GLU A 6 -8.85 -3.61 -16.57
C GLU A 6 -8.01 -3.69 -15.29
N LEU A 7 -8.66 -3.88 -14.13
CA LEU A 7 -8.00 -3.97 -12.83
C LEU A 7 -8.05 -5.42 -12.31
N PRO A 8 -6.95 -5.90 -11.70
CA PRO A 8 -6.91 -7.21 -11.05
C PRO A 8 -8.10 -7.44 -10.11
N GLY A 9 -8.67 -8.65 -10.15
CA GLY A 9 -9.81 -9.03 -9.32
C GLY A 9 -11.16 -8.43 -9.71
N TRP A 10 -11.21 -7.63 -10.79
CA TRP A 10 -12.44 -7.02 -11.34
C TRP A 10 -13.26 -6.26 -10.29
N PRO A 11 -12.68 -5.26 -9.61
CA PRO A 11 -13.37 -4.50 -8.59
C PRO A 11 -14.60 -3.78 -9.14
N LYS A 12 -15.62 -3.63 -8.29
CA LYS A 12 -16.82 -2.85 -8.62
C LYS A 12 -16.43 -1.40 -8.93
N LYS A 13 -17.01 -0.80 -9.98
CA LYS A 13 -16.76 0.61 -10.36
C LYS A 13 -16.93 1.61 -9.21
N ARG A 14 -17.87 1.35 -8.29
CA ARG A 14 -18.08 2.18 -7.09
C ARG A 14 -16.84 2.23 -6.20
N LEU A 15 -16.24 1.07 -5.91
CA LEU A 15 -15.03 0.98 -5.09
C LEU A 15 -13.89 1.75 -5.76
N VAL A 16 -13.69 1.54 -7.07
CA VAL A 16 -12.66 2.26 -7.85
C VAL A 16 -12.85 3.78 -7.77
N ARG A 17 -14.10 4.25 -7.87
CA ARG A 17 -14.44 5.68 -7.75
C ARG A 17 -14.14 6.23 -6.36
N GLU A 18 -14.48 5.49 -5.30
CA GLU A 18 -14.20 5.89 -3.92
C GLU A 18 -12.69 5.98 -3.65
N VAL A 19 -11.90 5.01 -4.14
CA VAL A 19 -10.43 5.05 -4.05
C VAL A 19 -9.87 6.28 -4.78
N ARG A 20 -10.35 6.56 -6.00
CA ARG A 20 -9.95 7.78 -6.75
C ARG A 20 -10.30 9.06 -6.01
N SER A 21 -11.46 9.11 -5.35
CA SER A 21 -11.87 10.25 -4.52
C SER A 21 -10.92 10.47 -3.35
N HIS A 22 -10.53 9.40 -2.65
CA HIS A 22 -9.51 9.47 -1.59
C HIS A 22 -8.16 9.96 -2.11
N LEU A 23 -7.70 9.45 -3.24
CA LEU A 23 -6.42 9.91 -3.81
C LEU A 23 -6.49 11.38 -4.26
N SER A 24 -7.65 11.82 -4.76
CA SER A 24 -7.86 13.20 -5.18
C SER A 24 -7.78 14.20 -4.01
N SER A 25 -8.14 13.81 -2.77
CA SER A 25 -7.98 14.71 -1.61
C SER A 25 -6.51 14.98 -1.28
N TYR A 26 -5.60 14.12 -1.73
CA TYR A 26 -4.15 14.33 -1.66
C TYR A 26 -3.57 14.98 -2.92
N GLY A 27 -4.42 15.39 -3.88
CA GLY A 27 -3.97 15.91 -5.18
C GLY A 27 -3.41 14.84 -6.13
N ILE A 28 -3.58 13.55 -5.83
CA ILE A 28 -2.99 12.44 -6.57
C ILE A 28 -3.96 11.94 -7.65
N ARG A 29 -3.47 11.84 -8.89
CA ARG A 29 -4.20 11.22 -10.01
C ARG A 29 -3.62 9.83 -10.32
N PRO A 30 -4.28 8.73 -9.91
CA PRO A 30 -3.73 7.40 -10.09
C PRO A 30 -3.68 7.00 -11.56
N LYS A 31 -2.53 6.45 -11.98
CA LYS A 31 -2.31 5.97 -13.36
C LYS A 31 -1.18 4.95 -13.42
N GLY A 32 -1.07 4.30 -14.59
CA GLY A 32 0.07 3.46 -14.96
C GLY A 32 0.18 2.16 -14.17
N GLU A 33 1.40 1.63 -14.13
CA GLU A 33 1.71 0.31 -13.57
C GLU A 33 1.50 0.26 -12.05
N ARG A 34 1.94 1.28 -11.30
CA ARG A 34 1.81 1.33 -9.83
C ARG A 34 0.34 1.27 -9.42
N TRP A 35 -0.55 1.83 -10.23
CA TRP A 35 -1.99 1.73 -10.00
C TRP A 35 -2.46 0.29 -10.15
N ARG A 36 -2.05 -0.41 -11.20
CA ARG A 36 -2.36 -1.84 -11.36
C ARG A 36 -1.76 -2.69 -10.24
N LEU A 37 -0.52 -2.43 -9.82
CA LEU A 37 0.13 -3.14 -8.71
C LEU A 37 -0.61 -2.95 -7.38
N ALA A 38 -1.08 -1.73 -7.08
CA ALA A 38 -1.90 -1.48 -5.89
C ALA A 38 -3.18 -2.33 -5.90
N TRP A 39 -3.82 -2.48 -7.06
CA TRP A 39 -5.00 -3.34 -7.22
C TRP A 39 -4.68 -4.81 -7.17
N GLN A 40 -3.53 -5.25 -7.70
CA GLN A 40 -3.07 -6.62 -7.56
C GLN A 40 -2.88 -6.96 -6.08
N TRP A 41 -2.18 -6.10 -5.35
CA TRP A 41 -1.95 -6.30 -3.92
C TRP A 41 -3.27 -6.29 -3.13
N ALA A 42 -4.18 -5.35 -3.42
CA ALA A 42 -5.50 -5.33 -2.81
C ALA A 42 -6.31 -6.59 -3.12
N HIS A 43 -6.17 -7.15 -4.32
CA HIS A 43 -6.80 -8.41 -4.71
C HIS A 43 -6.22 -9.60 -3.93
N ASP A 44 -4.90 -9.69 -3.81
CA ASP A 44 -4.22 -10.73 -3.04
C ASP A 44 -4.65 -10.71 -1.57
N ILE A 45 -4.80 -9.51 -0.99
CA ILE A 45 -5.38 -9.33 0.34
C ILE A 45 -6.84 -9.82 0.36
N ALA A 46 -7.65 -9.42 -0.63
CA ALA A 46 -9.06 -9.76 -0.66
C ALA A 46 -9.30 -11.28 -0.69
N ILE A 47 -8.48 -12.03 -1.42
CA ILE A 47 -8.56 -13.49 -1.51
C ILE A 47 -7.88 -14.22 -0.36
N SER A 48 -7.07 -13.53 0.46
CA SER A 48 -6.43 -14.12 1.64
C SER A 48 -7.40 -14.39 2.80
N TYR A 49 -8.57 -13.73 2.79
CA TYR A 49 -9.63 -13.94 3.77
C TYR A 49 -10.49 -15.16 3.41
N TYR A 50 -11.11 -15.77 4.43
CA TYR A 50 -12.03 -16.90 4.25
C TYR A 50 -13.18 -16.59 3.27
N HIS A 51 -13.62 -15.34 3.23
CA HIS A 51 -14.52 -14.82 2.20
C HIS A 51 -13.87 -13.66 1.46
N THR A 52 -13.96 -13.66 0.14
CA THR A 52 -13.39 -12.61 -0.71
C THR A 52 -13.97 -11.25 -0.33
N THR A 53 -13.15 -10.45 0.35
CA THR A 53 -13.57 -9.14 0.87
C THR A 53 -12.54 -8.10 0.49
N TRP A 54 -12.94 -7.16 -0.34
CA TRP A 54 -12.07 -6.06 -0.74
C TRP A 54 -11.65 -5.21 0.48
N PRO A 55 -10.39 -4.75 0.54
CA PRO A 55 -9.97 -3.73 1.48
C PRO A 55 -10.80 -2.44 1.32
N ARG A 56 -10.83 -1.62 2.37
CA ARG A 56 -11.52 -0.33 2.36
C ARG A 56 -10.90 0.60 1.32
N PRO A 57 -11.67 1.55 0.75
CA PRO A 57 -11.15 2.50 -0.23
C PRO A 57 -9.89 3.23 0.23
N ALA A 58 -9.85 3.66 1.50
CA ALA A 58 -8.69 4.31 2.10
C ALA A 58 -7.46 3.39 2.21
N GLU A 59 -7.65 2.10 2.49
CA GLU A 59 -6.55 1.13 2.58
C GLU A 59 -5.92 0.93 1.19
N ILE A 60 -6.74 0.75 0.16
CA ILE A 60 -6.26 0.62 -1.23
C ILE A 60 -5.54 1.90 -1.68
N ALA A 61 -6.06 3.08 -1.32
CA ALA A 61 -5.40 4.36 -1.59
C ALA A 61 -4.02 4.43 -0.91
N SER A 62 -3.91 4.00 0.34
CA SER A 62 -2.63 3.94 1.06
C SER A 62 -1.63 2.97 0.42
N LEU A 63 -2.08 1.81 -0.08
CA LEU A 63 -1.21 0.88 -0.83
C LEU A 63 -0.62 1.56 -2.07
N TYR A 64 -1.43 2.33 -2.80
CA TYR A 64 -0.94 3.08 -3.96
C TYR A 64 0.04 4.18 -3.56
N ILE A 65 -0.23 4.94 -2.51
CA ILE A 65 0.68 5.98 -2.00
C ILE A 65 2.02 5.36 -1.58
N LEU A 66 2.00 4.21 -0.90
CA LEU A 66 3.21 3.49 -0.53
C LEU A 66 4.04 3.11 -1.75
N LEU A 67 3.42 2.55 -2.79
CA LEU A 67 4.11 2.20 -4.04
C LEU A 67 4.71 3.44 -4.73
N LEU A 68 4.03 4.57 -4.66
CA LEU A 68 4.58 5.84 -5.14
C LEU A 68 5.80 6.27 -4.33
N LEU A 69 5.76 6.17 -2.99
CA LEU A 69 6.88 6.50 -2.11
C LEU A 69 8.10 5.60 -2.34
N CYS A 70 7.89 4.29 -2.56
CA CYS A 70 8.98 3.37 -2.92
C CYS A 70 9.63 3.77 -4.25
N ASP A 71 8.81 4.02 -5.28
CA ASP A 71 9.30 4.46 -6.59
C ASP A 71 10.06 5.80 -6.52
N MET A 72 9.64 6.69 -5.60
CA MET A 72 10.34 7.95 -5.35
C MET A 72 11.70 7.74 -4.69
N ALA A 73 11.82 6.79 -3.77
CA ALA A 73 13.09 6.45 -3.13
C ALA A 73 14.09 5.91 -4.16
N ASP A 74 13.62 5.12 -5.12
CA ASP A 74 14.47 4.49 -6.13
C ASP A 74 14.85 5.45 -7.28
N ASN A 75 13.92 6.33 -7.70
CA ASN A 75 14.05 7.09 -8.95
C ASN A 75 14.17 8.62 -8.81
N TRP A 76 14.23 9.18 -7.59
CA TRP A 76 14.31 10.65 -7.37
C TRP A 76 13.22 11.45 -8.12
N THR A 77 12.08 10.81 -8.39
CA THR A 77 11.07 11.25 -9.38
C THR A 77 9.95 12.10 -8.81
N LEU A 78 9.77 12.14 -7.49
CA LEU A 78 9.18 13.34 -6.92
C LEU A 78 10.26 14.39 -6.85
N GLY A 79 9.94 15.60 -7.27
CA GLY A 79 10.69 16.82 -6.95
C GLY A 79 10.73 17.11 -5.45
N LEU A 80 11.14 16.14 -4.63
CA LEU A 80 11.81 16.41 -3.39
C LEU A 80 12.99 17.31 -3.74
N PRO A 81 13.21 18.38 -2.96
CA PRO A 81 14.42 19.17 -3.12
C PRO A 81 15.62 18.23 -3.15
N TYR A 82 16.56 18.45 -4.05
CA TYR A 82 17.78 17.64 -4.20
C TYR A 82 18.45 17.29 -2.85
N ARG A 83 18.29 18.15 -1.85
CA ARG A 83 18.83 18.01 -0.49
C ARG A 83 17.89 17.34 0.53
N ALA A 84 16.77 16.78 0.13
CA ALA A 84 15.82 16.15 1.06
C ALA A 84 16.45 14.96 1.78
N SER A 85 17.27 14.17 1.05
CA SER A 85 18.10 13.10 1.63
C SER A 85 19.24 13.65 2.50
N GLU A 86 19.86 14.76 2.09
CA GLU A 86 20.97 15.41 2.83
C GLU A 86 20.53 16.13 4.11
N LYS A 87 19.29 16.62 4.17
CA LYS A 87 18.74 17.45 5.25
C LYS A 87 17.62 16.77 6.01
N MET A 88 17.54 15.46 5.90
CA MET A 88 16.57 14.68 6.66
C MET A 88 16.83 14.86 8.16
N PRO A 89 15.84 15.28 8.96
CA PRO A 89 16.00 15.36 10.41
C PRO A 89 16.39 14.00 10.98
N GLU A 90 17.29 13.98 11.96
CA GLU A 90 17.82 12.74 12.55
C GLU A 90 16.71 11.82 13.08
N VAL A 91 15.65 12.40 13.67
CA VAL A 91 14.46 11.65 14.12
C VAL A 91 13.74 10.95 12.95
N VAL A 92 13.71 11.54 11.77
CA VAL A 92 13.10 10.92 10.58
C VAL A 92 14.01 9.83 10.03
N ALA A 93 15.33 10.07 10.05
CA ALA A 93 16.32 9.09 9.67
C ALA A 93 16.21 7.82 10.54
N THR A 94 16.15 7.97 11.86
CA THR A 94 15.99 6.81 12.77
C THR A 94 14.70 6.06 12.52
N LEU A 95 13.58 6.73 12.25
CA LEU A 95 12.31 6.06 11.91
C LEU A 95 12.39 5.24 10.60
N ILE A 96 13.22 5.67 9.65
CA ILE A 96 13.43 4.97 8.38
C ILE A 96 14.47 3.85 8.53
N THR A 97 15.50 3.99 9.37
CA THR A 97 16.57 3.00 9.52
C THR A 97 16.27 1.93 10.57
N ASP A 98 15.44 2.22 11.57
CA ASP A 98 14.96 1.27 12.59
C ASP A 98 13.86 0.33 12.03
N SER A 99 13.76 0.31 10.70
CA SER A 99 12.83 -0.42 9.88
C SER A 99 13.19 -1.90 9.78
N ASP A 100 13.05 -2.63 10.88
CA ASP A 100 12.89 -4.08 10.84
C ASP A 100 11.49 -4.47 10.32
N TRP A 101 11.05 -3.79 9.25
CA TRP A 101 9.73 -3.99 8.63
C TRP A 101 9.66 -5.36 7.96
N HIS A 102 10.79 -5.88 7.47
CA HIS A 102 10.86 -7.23 6.90
C HIS A 102 10.47 -8.30 7.92
N GLU A 103 10.99 -8.24 9.16
CA GLU A 103 10.65 -9.24 10.19
C GLU A 103 9.22 -9.06 10.73
N ARG A 104 8.69 -7.83 10.75
CA ARG A 104 7.31 -7.50 11.22
C ARG A 104 6.21 -7.79 10.19
N LEU A 105 6.54 -7.73 8.91
CA LEU A 105 5.62 -8.01 7.80
C LEU A 105 5.68 -9.46 7.33
N ASP A 106 6.67 -10.25 7.79
CA ASP A 106 6.74 -11.69 7.52
C ASP A 106 5.47 -12.41 8.05
N PRO A 107 4.65 -12.99 7.15
CA PRO A 107 3.45 -13.75 7.52
C PRO A 107 3.77 -14.91 8.47
N ALA A 108 4.94 -15.55 8.33
CA ALA A 108 5.36 -16.67 9.15
C ALA A 108 5.55 -16.28 10.61
N ASN A 109 6.06 -15.06 10.85
CA ASN A 109 6.33 -14.55 12.19
C ASN A 109 5.03 -14.16 12.93
N ARG A 110 4.02 -13.66 12.20
CA ARG A 110 2.67 -13.38 12.76
C ARG A 110 1.94 -14.66 13.19
N GLN A 111 2.09 -15.75 12.43
CA GLN A 111 1.46 -17.03 12.79
C GLN A 111 2.09 -17.67 14.03
N ARG A 112 3.41 -17.56 14.20
CA ARG A 112 4.13 -18.04 15.39
C ARG A 112 3.65 -17.36 16.67
N LYS A 113 3.51 -16.03 16.67
CA LYS A 113 3.02 -15.27 17.83
C LYS A 113 1.56 -15.59 18.20
N ARG A 114 0.72 -15.91 17.21
CA ARG A 114 -0.68 -16.35 17.43
C ARG A 114 -0.78 -17.74 18.05
N LYS A 115 0.08 -18.68 17.66
CA LYS A 115 0.13 -20.03 18.25
C LYS A 115 0.63 -19.99 19.70
N ALA A 116 1.64 -19.18 20.00
CA ALA A 116 2.16 -19.02 21.36
C ALA A 116 1.11 -18.45 22.34
N LYS A 117 0.26 -17.51 21.89
CA LYS A 117 -0.84 -16.95 22.71
C LYS A 117 -2.03 -17.88 22.92
N LYS A 118 -2.17 -18.95 22.14
CA LYS A 118 -3.25 -19.95 22.29
C LYS A 118 -2.84 -21.15 23.15
N ALA A 119 -1.56 -21.26 23.48
CA ALA A 119 -0.98 -22.34 24.29
C ALA A 119 -0.78 -21.93 25.77
N VAL A 120 -1.28 -20.76 26.15
CA VAL A 120 -1.40 -20.23 27.52
C VAL A 120 -2.89 -20.09 27.80
#